data_AF-A0A967STC4-F1
#
_entry.id   AF-A0A967STC4-F1
#
_cell.length_a   1.000
_cell.length_b   1.000
_cell.length_c   1.000
_cell.angle_alpha   90.00
_cell.angle_beta   90.00
_cell.angle_gamma   90.00
#
_symmetry.space_group_name_H-M   'P 1'
#
loop_
_entity.id
_entity.type
_entity.pdbx_description
1 polymer ?
#
loop_
_entity_poly.entity_id
_entity_poly.type
_entity_poly.pdbx_seq_one_letter_code
_entity_poly.pdbx_strand_id
1 'polypeptide(L)'
;QYDPKAMLKLLVYGYSYGIKSSRKLERETHYNLSFMWLMGGLKPDHKTISEFRRKHKKELKKVIKLCARLCIKLGLIDGNVLFIDGTKIRANAARGKTRDKAWYKEQLKNLDQRIELLLNE
;
A
#
# COMPACT_ATOMS: atom_id res chain seq x y z
N GLN A 1 -6.72 -23.89 8.41
CA GLN A 1 -6.98 -22.56 7.81
C GLN A 1 -6.50 -21.52 8.82
N TYR A 2 -5.69 -20.55 8.42
CA TYR A 2 -5.16 -19.53 9.35
C TYR A 2 -6.22 -18.49 9.69
N ASP A 3 -6.09 -17.84 10.85
CA ASP A 3 -6.94 -16.70 11.22
C ASP A 3 -6.79 -15.58 10.17
N PRO A 4 -7.89 -15.12 9.54
CA PRO A 4 -7.87 -13.99 8.60
C PRO A 4 -7.19 -12.73 9.16
N LYS A 5 -7.27 -12.49 10.48
CA LYS A 5 -6.59 -11.36 11.12
C LYS A 5 -5.07 -11.51 11.04
N ALA A 6 -4.53 -12.70 11.29
CA ALA A 6 -3.10 -12.96 11.18
C ALA A 6 -2.62 -12.82 9.72
N MET A 7 -3.36 -13.38 8.77
CA MET A 7 -3.04 -13.26 7.34
C MET A 7 -3.08 -11.80 6.85
N LEU A 8 -4.06 -11.02 7.34
CA LEU A 8 -4.15 -9.59 7.01
C LEU A 8 -2.97 -8.79 7.57
N LYS A 9 -2.58 -9.06 8.83
CA LYS A 9 -1.39 -8.44 9.46
C LYS A 9 -0.14 -8.71 8.63
N LEU A 10 0.09 -9.96 8.22
CA LEU A 10 1.23 -10.36 7.39
C LEU A 10 1.31 -9.53 6.11
N LEU A 11 0.18 -9.40 5.41
CA LEU A 11 0.13 -8.68 4.13
C LEU A 11 0.34 -7.18 4.30
N VAL A 12 -0.34 -6.55 5.25
CA VAL A 12 -0.20 -5.10 5.48
C VAL A 12 1.22 -4.76 5.92
N TYR A 13 1.79 -5.54 6.85
CA TYR A 13 3.15 -5.33 7.33
C TYR A 13 4.18 -5.63 6.25
N GLY A 14 4.04 -6.74 5.53
CA GLY A 14 4.93 -7.06 4.41
C GLY A 14 4.96 -5.96 3.35
N TYR A 15 3.78 -5.42 3.00
CA TYR A 15 3.67 -4.39 1.97
C TYR A 15 4.27 -3.05 2.43
N SER A 16 4.21 -2.71 3.73
CA SER A 16 4.87 -1.50 4.24
C SER A 16 6.40 -1.59 4.16
N TYR A 17 6.98 -2.79 4.19
CA TYR A 17 8.41 -3.05 3.97
C TYR A 17 8.76 -3.31 2.49
N GLY A 18 7.80 -3.16 1.57
CA GLY A 18 8.01 -3.43 0.14
C GLY A 18 8.11 -4.92 -0.23
N ILE A 19 7.76 -5.83 0.69
CA ILE A 19 7.82 -7.27 0.49
C ILE A 19 6.47 -7.78 -0.02
N LYS A 20 6.37 -7.98 -1.33
CA LYS A 20 5.11 -8.33 -2.01
C LYS A 20 4.99 -9.80 -2.39
N SER A 21 6.10 -10.45 -2.70
CA SER A 21 6.07 -11.85 -3.14
C SER A 21 5.63 -12.77 -2.01
N SER A 22 4.67 -13.67 -2.26
CA SER A 22 4.27 -14.69 -1.27
C SER A 22 5.44 -15.52 -0.78
N ARG A 23 6.41 -15.84 -1.64
CA ARG A 23 7.62 -16.60 -1.25
C ARG A 23 8.54 -15.79 -0.35
N LYS A 24 8.67 -14.48 -0.61
CA LYS A 24 9.44 -13.60 0.28
C LYS A 24 8.72 -13.45 1.62
N LEU A 25 7.40 -13.28 1.64
CA LEU A 25 6.62 -13.23 2.87
C LEU A 25 6.75 -14.50 3.69
N GLU A 26 6.62 -15.67 3.06
CA GLU A 26 6.91 -16.96 3.69
C GLU A 26 8.31 -16.93 4.32
N ARG A 27 9.34 -16.58 3.55
CA ARG A 27 10.72 -16.47 4.06
C ARG A 27 10.82 -15.55 5.28
N GLU A 28 10.20 -14.37 5.25
CA GLU A 28 10.25 -13.45 6.39
C GLU A 28 9.62 -14.06 7.66
N THR A 29 8.55 -14.86 7.54
CA THR A 29 7.96 -15.56 8.71
C THR A 29 8.89 -16.60 9.34
N HIS A 30 9.94 -17.02 8.65
CA HIS A 30 10.93 -17.96 9.17
C HIS A 30 12.16 -17.28 9.80
N TYR A 31 12.63 -16.17 9.22
CA TYR A 31 13.95 -15.61 9.55
C TYR A 31 13.91 -14.20 10.15
N ASN A 32 12.81 -13.46 9.97
CA ASN A 32 12.73 -12.09 10.44
C ASN A 32 11.96 -12.04 11.76
N LEU A 33 12.65 -11.65 12.84
CA LEU A 33 12.10 -11.60 14.19
C LEU A 33 10.81 -10.77 14.27
N SER A 34 10.71 -9.67 13.53
CA SER A 34 9.52 -8.82 13.51
C SER A 34 8.31 -9.56 12.94
N PHE A 35 8.51 -10.33 11.86
CA PHE A 35 7.45 -11.13 11.23
C PHE A 35 7.10 -12.34 12.08
N MET A 36 8.08 -13.00 12.69
CA MET A 36 7.85 -14.10 13.62
C MET A 36 7.00 -13.67 14.82
N TRP A 37 7.32 -12.50 15.41
CA TRP A 37 6.56 -11.92 16.51
C TRP A 37 5.15 -11.51 16.07
N LEU A 38 5.03 -10.79 14.95
CA LEU A 38 3.73 -10.36 14.38
C LEU A 38 2.78 -11.54 14.13
N MET A 39 3.34 -12.65 13.65
CA MET A 39 2.62 -13.86 13.32
C MET A 39 2.45 -14.81 14.52
N GLY A 40 2.99 -14.49 15.69
CA GLY A 40 2.93 -15.38 16.86
C GLY A 40 3.55 -16.76 16.57
N GLY A 41 4.60 -16.82 15.74
CA GLY A 41 5.25 -18.06 15.33
C GLY A 41 4.57 -18.82 14.17
N LEU A 42 3.45 -18.33 13.63
CA LEU A 42 2.80 -18.92 12.46
C LEU A 42 3.66 -18.73 11.20
N LYS A 43 3.75 -19.80 10.39
CA LYS A 43 4.58 -19.87 9.18
C LYS A 43 3.74 -20.36 7.99
N PRO A 44 2.82 -19.53 7.46
CA PRO A 44 2.03 -19.90 6.29
C PRO A 44 2.95 -20.04 5.07
N ASP A 45 2.76 -21.12 4.30
CA ASP A 45 3.46 -21.31 3.03
C ASP A 45 3.01 -20.27 1.98
N HIS A 46 3.84 -20.06 0.96
CA HIS A 46 3.54 -19.11 -0.12
C HIS A 46 2.21 -19.42 -0.83
N LYS A 47 1.81 -20.70 -0.91
CA LYS A 47 0.56 -21.10 -1.55
C LYS A 47 -0.63 -20.59 -0.76
N THR A 48 -0.61 -20.72 0.56
CA THR A 48 -1.62 -20.24 1.50
C THR A 48 -1.74 -18.72 1.44
N ILE A 49 -0.60 -18.01 1.40
CA ILE A 49 -0.57 -16.54 1.28
C ILE A 49 -1.19 -16.13 -0.06
N SER A 50 -0.80 -16.77 -1.16
CA SER A 50 -1.31 -16.49 -2.51
C SER A 50 -2.81 -16.75 -2.60
N GLU A 51 -3.28 -17.87 -2.08
CA GLU A 51 -4.71 -18.23 -2.06
C GLU A 51 -5.54 -17.26 -1.21
N PHE A 52 -5.03 -16.84 -0.06
CA PHE A 52 -5.69 -15.83 0.77
C PHE A 52 -5.84 -14.51 0.01
N ARG A 53 -4.79 -14.04 -0.68
CA ARG A 53 -4.87 -12.83 -1.51
C ARG A 53 -5.86 -12.97 -2.65
N ARG A 54 -5.84 -14.10 -3.36
CA ARG A 54 -6.76 -14.39 -4.47
C ARG A 54 -8.21 -14.33 -3.99
N LYS A 55 -8.50 -14.97 -2.84
CA LYS A 55 -9.85 -15.03 -2.27
C LYS A 55 -10.35 -13.67 -1.77
N HIS A 56 -9.47 -12.85 -1.18
CA HIS A 56 -9.83 -11.59 -0.50
C HIS A 56 -9.36 -10.34 -1.23
N LYS A 57 -9.15 -10.42 -2.54
CA LYS A 57 -8.53 -9.36 -3.35
C LYS A 57 -9.30 -8.03 -3.26
N LYS A 58 -10.63 -8.08 -3.30
CA LYS A 58 -11.48 -6.88 -3.27
C LYS A 58 -11.40 -6.17 -1.92
N GLU A 59 -11.36 -6.93 -0.84
CA GLU A 59 -11.27 -6.47 0.54
C GLU A 59 -9.87 -5.89 0.81
N LEU A 60 -8.82 -6.58 0.38
CA LEU A 60 -7.44 -6.12 0.50
C LEU A 60 -7.21 -4.77 -0.19
N LYS A 61 -7.78 -4.56 -1.38
CA LYS A 61 -7.74 -3.26 -2.09
C LYS A 61 -8.30 -2.13 -1.21
N LYS A 62 -9.42 -2.39 -0.53
CA LYS A 62 -10.05 -1.41 0.38
C LYS A 62 -9.17 -1.15 1.61
N VAL A 63 -8.65 -2.21 2.23
CA VAL A 63 -7.81 -2.10 3.43
C VAL A 63 -6.54 -1.31 3.14
N ILE A 64 -5.81 -1.63 2.07
CA ILE A 64 -4.58 -0.92 1.69
C ILE A 64 -4.85 0.58 1.48
N LYS A 65 -5.95 0.92 0.79
CA LYS A 65 -6.36 2.31 0.58
C LYS A 65 -6.71 3.02 1.88
N LEU A 66 -7.34 2.32 2.83
CA LEU A 66 -7.63 2.85 4.16
C LEU A 66 -6.37 3.06 4.99
N CYS A 67 -5.43 2.10 4.97
CA CYS A 67 -4.14 2.24 5.64
C CYS A 67 -3.37 3.46 5.14
N ALA A 68 -3.26 3.66 3.82
CA ALA A 68 -2.60 4.83 3.26
C ALA A 68 -3.29 6.14 3.68
N ARG A 69 -4.62 6.20 3.65
CA ARG A 69 -5.39 7.36 4.12
C ARG A 69 -5.20 7.63 5.61
N LEU A 70 -5.11 6.57 6.41
CA LEU A 70 -4.86 6.68 7.85
C LEU A 70 -3.46 7.24 8.09
N CYS A 71 -2.44 6.78 7.39
CA CYS A 71 -1.09 7.32 7.48
C CYS A 71 -1.05 8.81 7.13
N ILE A 72 -1.77 9.26 6.09
CA ILE A 72 -1.90 10.69 5.74
C ILE A 72 -2.58 11.46 6.88
N LYS A 73 -3.70 10.94 7.39
CA LYS A 73 -4.45 11.59 8.48
C LYS A 73 -3.62 11.73 9.76
N LEU A 74 -2.74 10.77 10.02
CA LEU A 74 -1.84 10.76 11.18
C LEU A 74 -0.52 11.52 10.93
N GLY A 75 -0.30 12.07 9.73
CA GLY A 75 0.95 12.75 9.39
C GLY A 75 2.18 11.83 9.31
N LEU A 76 1.98 10.51 9.15
CA LEU A 76 3.06 9.52 9.04
C LEU A 76 3.65 9.44 7.64
N ILE A 77 2.87 9.82 6.63
CA ILE A 77 3.32 10.01 5.27
C ILE A 77 2.83 11.37 4.81
N ASP A 78 3.71 12.14 4.16
CA ASP A 78 3.28 13.35 3.50
C ASP A 78 2.31 12.99 2.37
N GLY A 79 1.12 13.57 2.40
CA GLY A 79 0.34 13.72 1.19
C GLY A 79 1.11 14.59 0.20
N ASN A 80 0.73 14.63 -1.07
CA ASN A 80 1.17 15.73 -1.94
C ASN A 80 0.58 17.02 -1.34
N VAL A 81 1.30 17.67 -0.42
CA VAL A 81 0.89 18.92 0.21
C VAL A 81 1.08 20.01 -0.82
N LEU A 82 -0.02 20.60 -1.29
CA LEU A 82 0.00 21.79 -2.10
C LEU A 82 0.25 22.99 -1.17
N PHE A 83 1.51 23.39 -1.04
CA PHE A 83 1.85 24.65 -0.38
C PHE A 83 1.46 25.81 -1.31
N ILE A 84 0.48 26.61 -0.90
CA ILE A 84 0.19 27.93 -1.49
C ILE A 84 0.71 28.95 -0.50
N ASP A 85 1.94 29.41 -0.73
CA ASP A 85 2.52 30.53 0.01
C ASP A 85 2.33 31.83 -0.78
N GLY A 86 2.03 32.93 -0.08
CA GLY A 86 1.68 34.24 -0.64
C GLY A 86 2.86 35.05 -1.18
N THR A 87 3.95 34.38 -1.56
CA THR A 87 5.17 35.03 -2.04
C THR A 87 5.05 35.37 -3.54
N LYS A 88 5.19 36.66 -3.89
CA LYS A 88 5.20 37.11 -5.30
C LYS A 88 6.51 36.74 -5.98
N ILE A 89 6.56 35.54 -6.58
CA ILE A 89 7.67 35.04 -7.39
C ILE A 89 7.29 35.18 -8.88
N ARG A 90 8.24 35.51 -9.76
CA ARG A 90 8.03 35.48 -11.22
C ARG A 90 7.66 34.04 -11.60
N ALA A 91 6.42 33.84 -12.03
CA ALA A 91 5.82 32.52 -12.10
C ALA A 91 6.53 31.59 -13.09
N ASN A 92 6.99 30.42 -12.63
CA ASN A 92 7.29 29.26 -13.50
C ASN A 92 5.97 28.54 -13.89
N ALA A 93 4.95 29.34 -14.24
CA ALA A 93 3.62 28.91 -14.61
C ALA A 93 3.50 28.90 -16.14
N ALA A 94 4.26 28.02 -16.80
CA ALA A 94 3.97 27.71 -18.19
C ALA A 94 2.56 27.11 -18.26
N ARG A 95 1.74 27.50 -19.24
CA ARG A 95 0.39 26.93 -19.45
C ARG A 95 0.40 25.39 -19.38
N GLY A 96 1.44 24.75 -19.93
CA GLY A 96 1.63 23.29 -19.90
C GLY A 96 1.92 22.65 -18.53
N LYS A 97 2.17 23.44 -17.47
CA LYS A 97 2.32 22.94 -16.09
C LYS A 97 1.07 23.13 -15.25
N THR A 98 0.03 23.76 -15.78
CA THR A 98 -1.28 23.89 -15.11
C THR A 98 -1.98 22.54 -15.14
N ARG A 99 -2.34 22.02 -13.97
CA ARG A 99 -3.07 20.76 -13.84
C ARG A 99 -4.54 21.06 -13.62
N ASP A 100 -5.39 20.51 -14.48
CA ASP A 100 -6.83 20.63 -14.35
C ASP A 100 -7.40 19.46 -13.53
N LYS A 101 -8.72 19.53 -13.26
CA LYS A 101 -9.43 18.47 -12.56
C LYS A 101 -9.36 17.13 -13.30
N ALA A 102 -9.27 17.15 -14.63
CA ALA A 102 -9.16 15.94 -15.44
C ALA A 102 -7.83 15.22 -15.18
N TRP A 103 -6.72 15.96 -15.12
CA TRP A 103 -5.40 15.42 -14.78
C TRP A 103 -5.40 14.74 -13.42
N TYR A 104 -5.97 15.35 -12.39
CA TYR A 104 -6.06 14.71 -11.06
C TYR A 104 -6.94 13.45 -11.06
N LYS A 105 -8.03 13.42 -11.84
CA LYS A 105 -8.83 12.19 -12.02
C LYS A 105 -8.03 11.08 -12.67
N GLU A 106 -7.19 11.41 -13.66
CA GLU A 106 -6.30 10.45 -14.31
C GLU A 106 -5.24 9.92 -13.34
N GLN A 107 -4.64 10.77 -12.51
CA GLN A 107 -3.69 10.33 -11.50
C GLN A 107 -4.33 9.39 -10.46
N LEU A 108 -5.57 9.65 -10.05
CA LEU A 108 -6.31 8.75 -9.16
C LEU A 108 -6.53 7.38 -9.82
N LYS A 109 -6.84 7.35 -11.12
CA LYS A 109 -6.98 6.09 -11.88
C LYS A 109 -5.65 5.32 -11.94
N ASN A 110 -4.55 6.02 -12.21
CA ASN A 110 -3.20 5.41 -12.23
C ASN A 110 -2.82 4.83 -10.86
N LEU A 111 -3.19 5.52 -9.78
CA LEU A 111 -2.96 5.03 -8.42
C LEU A 111 -3.80 3.78 -8.12
N ASP A 112 -5.08 3.78 -8.49
CA ASP A 112 -5.95 2.61 -8.30
C ASP A 112 -5.45 1.40 -9.13
N GLN A 113 -4.88 1.62 -10.32
CA GLN A 113 -4.22 0.56 -11.11
C GLN A 113 -2.94 0.03 -10.44
N ARG A 114 -2.11 0.91 -9.86
CA ARG A 114 -0.93 0.47 -9.10
C ARG A 114 -1.31 -0.41 -7.93
N ILE A 115 -2.40 -0.10 -7.22
CA ILE A 115 -2.91 -0.95 -6.15
C ILE A 115 -3.36 -2.31 -6.69
N GLU A 116 -3.95 -2.38 -7.88
CA GLU A 116 -4.31 -3.66 -8.50
C GLU A 116 -3.08 -4.51 -8.86
N LEU A 117 -2.03 -3.89 -9.39
CA LEU A 117 -0.76 -4.57 -9.67
C LEU A 117 -0.14 -5.16 -8.40
N LEU A 118 -0.16 -4.42 -7.28
CA LEU A 118 0.31 -4.91 -5.98
C LEU A 118 -0.43 -6.17 -5.49
N LEU A 119 -1.67 -6.37 -5.93
CA LEU A 119 -2.50 -7.51 -5.54
C LEU A 119 -2.44 -8.68 -6.54
N ASN A 120 -1.73 -8.52 -7.66
CA ASN A 120 -1.57 -9.54 -8.69
C ASN A 120 -0.25 -10.31 -8.59
N GLU A 121 0.75 -9.80 -7.87
CA GLU A 121 1.98 -10.51 -7.48
C GLU A 121 1.75 -11.45 -6.29
#